data_AF-A0A970FBL4-F1
#
_entry.id   AF-A0A970FBL4-F1
#
_cell.length_a   1.000
_cell.length_b   1.000
_cell.length_c   1.000
_cell.angle_alpha   90.00
_cell.angle_beta   90.00
_cell.angle_gamma   90.00
#
_symmetry.space_group_name_H-M   'P 1'
#
loop_
_entity.id
_entity.type
_entity.pdbx_description
1 polymer ?
#
loop_
_entity_poly.entity_id
_entity_poly.type
_entity_poly.pdbx_seq_one_letter_code
_entity_poly.pdbx_strand_id
1 'polypeptide(L)'
;MNRLKDPCFPNSIREIIYQPQQFSPVADGRLARIANPNPDCIKAAEMALSGADPTGGALYFYNPDKVSPHNWIRSREIVYIIGDHFFCV
;
A
#
# COMPACT_ATOMS: atom_id res chain seq x y z
N MET A 1 -2.75 -7.05 0.45
CA MET A 1 -3.75 -8.15 0.57
C MET A 1 -5.18 -7.65 0.62
N ASN A 2 -5.49 -6.58 1.36
CA ASN A 2 -6.85 -6.04 1.45
C ASN A 2 -7.45 -5.70 0.08
N ARG A 3 -6.70 -5.00 -0.78
CA ARG A 3 -7.09 -4.76 -2.18
C ARG A 3 -7.34 -6.04 -2.99
N LEU A 4 -6.68 -7.15 -2.70
CA LEU A 4 -6.91 -8.42 -3.41
C LEU A 4 -8.28 -9.03 -3.03
N LYS A 5 -8.80 -8.72 -1.85
CA LYS A 5 -10.07 -9.19 -1.32
C LYS A 5 -11.24 -8.25 -1.66
N ASP A 6 -10.94 -7.04 -2.12
CA ASP A 6 -11.93 -6.00 -2.40
C ASP A 6 -12.34 -6.03 -3.88
N PRO A 7 -13.65 -6.11 -4.20
CA PRO A 7 -14.13 -6.22 -5.57
C PRO A 7 -13.90 -4.96 -6.43
N CYS A 8 -13.55 -3.83 -5.84
CA CYS A 8 -13.25 -2.59 -6.55
C CYS A 8 -11.83 -2.56 -7.13
N PHE A 9 -11.00 -3.56 -6.82
CA PHE A 9 -9.61 -3.66 -7.26
C PHE A 9 -9.39 -4.91 -8.14
N PRO A 10 -8.27 -4.96 -8.89
CA PRO A 10 -7.90 -6.14 -9.65
C PRO A 10 -7.74 -7.38 -8.77
N ASN A 11 -7.98 -8.54 -9.35
CA ASN A 11 -7.98 -9.83 -8.63
C ASN A 11 -6.60 -10.51 -8.58
N SER A 12 -5.52 -9.80 -8.95
CA SER A 12 -4.15 -10.31 -8.86
C SER A 12 -3.19 -9.31 -8.20
N ILE A 13 -2.24 -9.84 -7.42
CA ILE A 13 -1.21 -9.02 -6.76
C ILE A 13 -0.41 -8.21 -7.80
N ARG A 14 -0.09 -8.83 -8.94
CA ARG A 14 0.63 -8.16 -10.03
C ARG A 14 -0.15 -6.96 -10.55
N GLU A 15 -1.41 -7.13 -10.92
CA GLU A 15 -2.20 -6.01 -11.45
C GLU A 15 -2.38 -4.90 -10.41
N ILE A 16 -2.60 -5.24 -9.14
CA ILE A 16 -2.68 -4.27 -8.04
C ILE A 16 -1.38 -3.46 -7.93
N ILE A 17 -0.21 -4.11 -7.95
CA ILE A 17 1.09 -3.44 -7.86
C ILE A 17 1.32 -2.53 -9.08
N TYR A 18 0.93 -2.98 -10.27
CA TYR A 18 1.15 -2.25 -11.52
C TYR A 18 0.04 -1.26 -11.89
N GLN A 19 -0.97 -1.06 -11.04
CA GLN A 19 -1.95 0.00 -11.25
C GLN A 19 -1.26 1.36 -11.38
N PRO A 20 -1.65 2.19 -12.37
CA PRO A 20 -1.03 3.50 -12.59
C PRO A 20 -1.00 4.35 -11.31
N GLN A 21 0.18 4.90 -11.00
CA GLN A 21 0.42 5.82 -9.88
C GLN A 21 0.17 5.24 -8.47
N GLN A 22 -0.08 3.93 -8.31
CA GLN A 22 -0.31 3.37 -6.97
C GLN A 22 0.96 3.20 -6.14
N PHE A 23 2.06 2.84 -6.78
CA PHE A 23 3.34 2.62 -6.11
C PHE A 23 4.44 3.34 -6.86
N SER A 24 5.02 4.38 -6.25
CA SER A 24 6.09 5.18 -6.87
C SER A 24 7.29 4.34 -7.35
N PRO A 25 7.74 3.26 -6.65
CA PRO A 25 8.84 2.42 -7.15
C PRO A 25 8.53 1.68 -8.45
N VAL A 26 7.25 1.50 -8.79
CA VAL A 26 6.85 0.91 -10.08
C VAL A 26 6.97 1.97 -11.17
N ALA A 27 6.44 3.16 -10.92
CA ALA A 27 6.43 4.26 -11.89
C ALA A 27 7.84 4.73 -12.27
N ASP A 28 8.78 4.78 -11.32
CA ASP A 28 10.17 5.19 -11.57
C ASP A 28 11.12 4.02 -11.87
N GLY A 29 10.60 2.79 -11.97
CA GLY A 29 11.36 1.60 -12.34
C GLY A 29 12.27 1.04 -11.25
N ARG A 30 12.29 1.60 -10.03
CA ARG A 30 13.07 1.07 -8.91
C ARG A 30 12.73 -0.38 -8.60
N LEU A 31 11.46 -0.77 -8.65
CA LEU A 31 11.02 -2.15 -8.38
C LEU A 31 11.75 -3.16 -9.28
N ALA A 32 11.89 -2.86 -10.57
CA ALA A 32 12.54 -3.76 -11.54
C ALA A 32 14.06 -3.87 -11.35
N ARG A 33 14.66 -2.96 -10.58
CA ARG A 33 16.12 -2.91 -10.34
C ARG A 33 16.52 -3.50 -8.99
N ILE A 34 15.56 -3.98 -8.19
CA ILE A 34 15.86 -4.65 -6.92
C ILE A 34 16.49 -6.00 -7.23
N ALA A 35 17.81 -6.10 -7.05
CA ALA A 35 18.53 -7.36 -7.15
C ALA A 35 18.43 -8.18 -5.85
N ASN A 36 18.54 -7.50 -4.69
CA ASN A 36 18.51 -8.11 -3.36
C ASN A 36 17.48 -7.39 -2.47
N PRO A 37 16.29 -7.94 -2.27
CA PRO A 37 15.30 -7.34 -1.36
C PRO A 37 15.78 -7.39 0.10
N ASN A 38 15.45 -6.36 0.86
CA ASN A 38 15.75 -6.31 2.30
C ASN A 38 15.01 -7.49 3.00
N PRO A 39 15.71 -8.32 3.81
CA PRO A 39 15.10 -9.43 4.54
C PRO A 39 13.87 -9.05 5.38
N ASP A 40 13.88 -7.86 6.00
CA ASP A 40 12.75 -7.40 6.80
C ASP A 40 11.51 -7.11 5.94
N CYS A 41 11.71 -6.61 4.71
CA CYS A 41 10.63 -6.42 3.75
C CYS A 41 10.04 -7.77 3.28
N ILE A 42 10.89 -8.78 3.08
CA ILE A 42 10.44 -10.13 2.72
C ILE A 42 9.59 -10.71 3.86
N LYS A 43 10.11 -10.66 5.09
CA LYS A 43 9.40 -11.14 6.28
C LYS A 43 8.06 -10.43 6.48
N ALA A 44 8.02 -9.11 6.30
CA ALA A 44 6.78 -8.34 6.39
C ALA A 44 5.75 -8.78 5.32
N ALA A 45 6.20 -9.04 4.09
CA ALA A 45 5.34 -9.54 3.02
C ALA A 45 4.80 -10.95 3.33
N GLU A 46 5.64 -11.85 3.85
CA GLU A 46 5.23 -13.18 4.31
C GLU A 46 4.18 -13.11 5.41
N MET A 47 4.40 -12.27 6.43
CA MET A 47 3.42 -12.08 7.51
C MET A 47 2.07 -11.58 6.98
N ALA A 48 2.07 -10.64 6.03
CA ALA A 48 0.85 -10.16 5.38
C ALA A 48 0.15 -11.24 4.56
N LEU A 49 0.91 -12.09 3.86
CA LEU A 49 0.38 -13.25 3.14
C LEU A 49 -0.24 -14.29 4.09
N SER A 50 0.36 -14.48 5.27
CA SER A 50 -0.17 -15.33 6.34
C SER A 50 -1.37 -14.73 7.09
N GLY A 51 -1.79 -13.51 6.74
CA GLY A 51 -3.01 -12.88 7.25
C GLY A 51 -2.81 -11.82 8.33
N ALA A 52 -1.57 -11.47 8.69
CA ALA A 52 -1.33 -10.34 9.57
C ALA A 52 -1.76 -9.03 8.89
N ASP A 53 -2.64 -8.28 9.53
CA ASP A 53 -3.06 -6.95 9.08
C ASP A 53 -3.09 -5.96 10.26
N PRO A 54 -2.02 -5.17 10.46
CA PRO A 54 -1.98 -4.16 11.52
C PRO A 54 -2.83 -2.92 11.19
N THR A 55 -3.44 -2.85 10.01
CA THR A 55 -4.18 -1.69 9.50
C THR A 55 -5.69 -1.85 9.58
N GLY A 56 -6.18 -3.00 10.06
CA GLY A 56 -7.60 -3.26 10.24
C GLY A 56 -8.43 -3.21 8.95
N GLY A 57 -7.87 -3.65 7.83
CA GLY A 57 -8.58 -3.70 6.55
C GLY A 57 -8.35 -2.49 5.63
N ALA A 58 -7.40 -1.60 5.93
CA ALA A 58 -7.18 -0.41 5.12
C ALA A 58 -6.88 -0.72 3.64
N LEU A 59 -7.44 0.11 2.76
CA LEU A 59 -7.30 0.03 1.30
C LEU A 59 -6.37 1.12 0.75
N TYR A 60 -6.18 2.18 1.51
CA TYR A 60 -5.41 3.36 1.15
C TYR A 60 -4.46 3.73 2.26
N PHE A 61 -3.37 4.42 1.90
CA PHE A 61 -2.52 5.09 2.87
C PHE A 61 -1.95 6.37 2.27
N TYR A 62 -1.63 7.34 3.11
CA TYR A 62 -0.92 8.55 2.69
C TYR A 62 -0.07 9.11 3.82
N ASN A 63 0.98 9.86 3.45
CA ASN A 63 1.71 10.69 4.40
C ASN A 63 1.10 12.11 4.35
N PRO A 64 0.59 12.64 5.47
CA PRO A 64 -0.12 13.92 5.50
C PRO A 64 0.76 15.12 5.15
N ASP A 65 2.09 15.02 5.27
CA ASP A 65 3.06 16.07 4.95
C ASP A 65 3.46 16.05 3.47
N LYS A 66 3.26 14.92 2.78
CA LYS A 66 3.62 14.73 1.37
C LYS A 66 2.44 14.84 0.41
N VAL A 67 1.21 14.80 0.94
CA VAL A 67 -0.01 14.84 0.13
C VAL A 67 -0.70 16.19 0.29
N SER A 68 -0.99 16.83 -0.84
CA SER A 68 -1.70 18.12 -0.93
C SER A 68 -2.91 18.16 0.01
N PRO A 69 -3.15 19.28 0.72
CA PRO A 69 -4.35 19.46 1.56
C PRO A 69 -5.67 19.28 0.80
N HIS A 70 -5.68 19.42 -0.52
CA HIS A 70 -6.86 19.28 -1.38
C HIS A 70 -6.99 17.90 -2.04
N ASN A 71 -6.13 16.94 -1.70
CA ASN A 71 -6.20 15.61 -2.28
C ASN A 71 -7.40 14.83 -1.71
N TRP A 72 -8.15 14.15 -2.58
CA TRP A 72 -9.34 13.36 -2.22
C TRP A 72 -9.07 12.31 -1.14
N ILE A 73 -7.84 11.77 -1.05
CA ILE A 73 -7.53 10.73 -0.07
C ILE A 73 -7.68 11.22 1.37
N ARG A 74 -7.61 12.54 1.61
CA ARG A 74 -7.83 13.15 2.92
C ARG A 74 -9.31 13.17 3.35
N SER A 75 -10.24 12.86 2.45
CA SER A 75 -11.66 12.69 2.79
C SER A 75 -12.02 11.26 3.18
N ARG A 76 -11.07 10.32 3.16
CA ARG A 76 -11.27 8.93 3.58
C ARG A 76 -11.21 8.82 5.10
N GLU A 77 -11.93 7.85 5.65
CA GLU A 77 -11.90 7.59 7.08
C GLU A 77 -10.55 6.99 7.47
N ILE A 78 -9.85 7.64 8.40
CA ILE A 78 -8.57 7.17 8.93
C ILE A 78 -8.85 6.10 9.98
N VAL A 79 -8.33 4.90 9.76
CA VAL A 79 -8.52 3.74 10.65
C VAL A 79 -7.32 3.57 11.58
N TYR A 80 -6.10 3.74 11.05
CA TYR A 80 -4.86 3.59 11.82
C TYR A 80 -3.79 4.58 11.39
N ILE A 81 -2.87 4.88 12.30
CA ILE A 81 -1.66 5.66 12.04
C ILE A 81 -0.46 4.81 12.47
N ILE A 82 0.47 4.57 11.55
CA ILE A 82 1.70 3.81 11.82
C ILE A 82 2.87 4.60 11.21
N GLY A 83 3.75 5.11 12.09
CA GLY A 83 4.77 6.06 11.68
C GLY A 83 4.15 7.28 11.00
N ASP A 84 4.70 7.67 9.85
CA ASP A 84 4.21 8.83 9.09
C ASP A 84 3.07 8.50 8.11
N HIS A 85 2.43 7.33 8.23
CA HIS A 85 1.38 6.89 7.32
C HIS A 85 0.02 6.80 8.01
N PHE A 86 -0.95 7.45 7.38
CA PHE A 86 -2.36 7.40 7.74
C PHE A 86 -3.02 6.35 6.85
N PHE A 87 -3.57 5.31 7.44
CA PHE A 87 -4.24 4.19 6.78
C PHE A 87 -5.74 4.41 6.78
N CYS A 88 -6.38 4.27 5.61
CA CYS A 88 -7.77 4.64 5.42
C CYS A 88 -8.56 3.56 4.67
N VAL A 89 -9.88 3.56 4.88
CA VAL A 89 -10.83 2.72 4.14
C VAL A 89 -11.60 3.51 3.11
#